data_AF-A0A2I0ASK3-F1
#
_entry.id   AF-A0A2I0ASK3-F1
#
_cell.length_a   1.000
_cell.length_b   1.000
_cell.length_c   1.000
_cell.angle_alpha   90.00
_cell.angle_beta   90.00
_cell.angle_gamma   90.00
#
_symmetry.space_group_name_H-M   'P 1'
#
loop_
_entity.id
_entity.type
_entity.pdbx_description
1 polymer ?
#
loop_
_entity_poly.entity_id
_entity_poly.type
_entity_poly.pdbx_seq_one_letter_code
_entity_poly.pdbx_strand_id
1 'polypeptide(L)'
;MLRLFRLKPSLHFHCYSSAGNAAPNPHRRRAPIVTDPTLTLYFLQNSCSLSPSAAASAAEKINIKSTKNPHAVVSLLRDHGFGNTQIARLISRRPKLLLASPNRTLKPKFDFYASIGLSGPEFTDMICTRDRFFIYSINRRLVPNLRHLRSLFPSDFDVPAAVRRFPALIVSNLQKVSPVGIKTLRDFGAPEASILKLLAGYPTCLMKCPKEIRESLAAAMAMGADSSKPNFVHVFVVMMKVPTPERERRIQNYVRMGWSREMVIRIFIQHPYCLSSSSEKVEKNVKFFAEKLNWGPEKMSASPVLLSLSLARRIIPRFSVVKRLEEKGLLKVPVNPNMFIMVEKRFREVYVERNKEMLPEILKAYDGNA
;
A
#
# COMPACT_ATOMS: atom_id res chain seq x y z
N MET A 1 2.07 -24.03 2.30
CA MET A 1 3.24 -23.43 1.61
C MET A 1 2.85 -22.06 1.03
N LEU A 2 2.65 -21.04 1.88
CA LEU A 2 2.30 -19.67 1.47
C LEU A 2 3.36 -18.69 2.01
N ARG A 3 4.48 -18.55 1.30
CA ARG A 3 5.45 -17.47 1.58
C ARG A 3 4.90 -16.17 1.01
N LEU A 4 4.28 -15.38 1.88
CA LEU A 4 3.78 -14.03 1.61
C LEU A 4 4.90 -13.14 1.05
N PHE A 5 4.70 -12.66 -0.19
CA PHE A 5 5.60 -11.72 -0.83
C PHE A 5 5.57 -10.35 -0.13
N ARG A 6 6.73 -9.94 0.39
CA ARG A 6 7.04 -8.56 0.78
C ARG A 6 6.96 -7.66 -0.44
N LEU A 7 5.81 -7.00 -0.62
CA LEU A 7 5.63 -5.91 -1.57
C LEU A 7 5.46 -4.64 -0.73
N LYS A 8 6.47 -3.74 -0.79
CA LYS A 8 6.41 -2.42 -0.14
C LYS A 8 5.27 -1.60 -0.75
N PRO A 9 4.37 -1.00 0.04
CA PRO A 9 3.38 -0.06 -0.47
C PRO A 9 3.99 1.35 -0.53
N SER A 10 4.13 1.89 -1.74
CA SER A 10 4.13 3.33 -1.97
C SER A 10 2.95 3.66 -2.90
N LEU A 11 2.38 4.85 -2.71
CA LEU A 11 1.14 5.43 -3.25
C LEU A 11 -0.01 5.49 -2.22
N HIS A 12 0.01 6.59 -1.45
CA HIS A 12 -1.16 7.17 -0.79
C HIS A 12 -2.01 7.91 -1.84
N PHE A 13 -3.33 7.76 -1.77
CA PHE A 13 -4.27 8.64 -2.46
C PHE A 13 -5.26 9.22 -1.45
N HIS A 14 -5.37 10.54 -1.44
CA HIS A 14 -6.42 11.29 -0.77
C HIS A 14 -7.65 11.34 -1.66
N CYS A 15 -8.82 10.98 -1.13
CA CYS A 15 -10.10 11.30 -1.74
C CYS A 15 -10.59 12.63 -1.18
N TYR A 16 -10.73 13.62 -2.05
CA TYR A 16 -11.50 14.84 -1.78
C TYR A 16 -13.00 14.52 -1.85
N SER A 17 -13.76 15.04 -0.89
CA SER A 17 -15.23 15.08 -0.93
C SER A 17 -15.63 16.54 -0.94
N SER A 18 -16.26 16.99 -2.03
CA SER A 18 -16.96 18.27 -2.12
C SER A 18 -18.31 18.16 -1.40
N ALA A 19 -18.69 19.20 -0.67
CA ALA A 19 -20.04 19.38 -0.15
C ALA A 19 -20.49 20.81 -0.46
N GLY A 20 -21.67 20.94 -1.06
CA GLY A 20 -22.27 22.19 -1.50
C GLY A 20 -22.88 23.01 -0.37
N ASN A 21 -22.93 24.32 -0.60
CA ASN A 21 -23.47 25.34 0.28
C ASN A 21 -25.00 25.30 0.35
N ALA A 22 -25.54 25.47 1.55
CA ALA A 22 -26.89 26.00 1.78
C ALA A 22 -26.85 26.92 3.02
N ALA A 23 -27.36 28.14 2.86
CA ALA A 23 -27.39 29.18 3.88
C ALA A 23 -28.49 28.94 4.94
N PRO A 24 -28.31 29.36 6.21
CA PRO A 24 -29.34 29.23 7.24
C PRO A 24 -30.15 30.52 7.45
N ASN A 25 -31.46 30.36 7.69
CA ASN A 25 -32.39 31.41 8.12
C ASN A 25 -32.37 31.55 9.68
N PRO A 26 -32.64 32.73 10.27
CA PRO A 26 -32.25 33.06 11.64
C PRO A 26 -33.35 32.88 12.70
N HIS A 27 -32.87 32.92 13.95
CA HIS A 27 -33.56 33.19 15.22
C HIS A 27 -34.07 32.00 16.06
N ARG A 28 -33.27 31.67 17.09
CA ARG A 28 -33.72 31.76 18.50
C ARG A 28 -32.51 31.99 19.40
N ARG A 29 -32.31 33.24 19.85
CA ARG A 29 -31.27 33.60 20.83
C ARG A 29 -31.61 32.96 22.18
N ARG A 30 -30.84 31.95 22.58
CA ARG A 30 -30.69 31.55 23.99
C ARG A 30 -29.48 32.30 24.55
N ALA A 31 -29.62 32.78 25.80
CA ALA A 31 -28.62 33.56 26.52
C ALA A 31 -27.22 32.93 26.47
N PRO A 32 -26.15 33.73 26.44
CA PRO A 32 -24.80 33.22 26.30
C PRO A 32 -24.39 32.51 27.59
N ILE A 33 -24.31 31.18 27.52
CA ILE A 33 -23.51 30.41 28.47
C ILE A 33 -22.07 30.84 28.22
N VAL A 34 -21.43 31.44 29.22
CA VAL A 34 -20.02 31.82 29.17
C VAL A 34 -19.20 30.55 28.86
N THR A 35 -18.69 30.45 27.64
CA THR A 35 -17.80 29.39 27.18
C THR A 35 -16.44 30.01 26.97
N ASP A 36 -15.44 29.57 27.72
CA ASP A 36 -14.09 30.10 27.60
C ASP A 36 -13.25 29.25 26.61
N PRO A 37 -12.87 29.80 25.44
CA PRO A 37 -11.93 29.16 24.52
C PRO A 37 -10.58 28.82 25.16
N THR A 38 -10.23 29.48 26.28
CA THR A 38 -8.96 29.26 26.98
C THR A 38 -8.83 27.85 27.56
N LEU A 39 -9.91 27.24 28.09
CA LEU A 39 -9.82 25.92 28.72
C LEU A 39 -9.48 24.82 27.70
N THR A 40 -10.10 24.91 26.52
CA THR A 40 -9.84 23.96 25.43
C THR A 40 -8.40 24.11 24.92
N LEU A 41 -7.95 25.35 24.69
CA LEU A 41 -6.57 25.64 24.28
C LEU A 41 -5.55 25.16 25.33
N TYR A 42 -5.78 25.50 26.60
CA TYR A 42 -4.93 25.11 27.72
C TYR A 42 -4.81 23.59 27.83
N PHE A 43 -5.91 22.85 27.74
CA PHE A 43 -5.88 21.40 27.79
C PHE A 43 -5.10 20.81 26.60
N LEU A 44 -5.33 21.32 25.39
CA LEU A 44 -4.65 20.82 24.18
C LEU A 44 -3.13 21.05 24.24
N GLN A 45 -2.70 22.20 24.75
CA GLN A 45 -1.27 22.52 24.88
C GLN A 45 -0.62 21.72 26.01
N ASN A 46 -1.20 21.73 27.21
CA ASN A 46 -0.54 21.20 28.40
C ASN A 46 -0.76 19.69 28.59
N SER A 47 -1.98 19.20 28.36
CA SER A 47 -2.34 17.79 28.61
C SER A 47 -2.13 16.90 27.38
N CYS A 48 -2.20 17.47 26.17
CA CYS A 48 -1.97 16.74 24.92
C CYS A 48 -0.64 17.10 24.22
N SER A 49 0.14 18.05 24.74
CA SER A 49 1.44 18.47 24.18
C SER A 49 1.36 18.95 22.73
N LEU A 50 0.26 19.62 22.34
CA LEU A 50 0.16 20.24 21.01
C LEU A 50 0.95 21.56 20.97
N SER A 51 1.56 21.86 19.82
CA SER A 51 2.10 23.19 19.56
C SER A 51 0.98 24.24 19.60
N PRO A 52 1.29 25.53 19.85
CA PRO A 52 0.28 26.59 19.88
C PRO A 52 -0.60 26.63 18.63
N SER A 53 0.00 26.49 17.44
CA SER A 53 -0.71 26.47 16.16
C SER A 53 -1.61 25.23 16.00
N ALA A 54 -1.13 24.05 16.38
CA ALA A 54 -1.92 22.83 16.32
C ALA A 54 -3.08 22.83 17.32
N ALA A 55 -2.85 23.37 18.53
CA ALA A 55 -3.87 23.52 19.55
C ALA A 55 -4.97 24.49 19.11
N ALA A 56 -4.61 25.63 18.50
CA ALA A 56 -5.57 26.58 17.94
C ALA A 56 -6.48 25.92 16.88
N SER A 57 -5.88 25.25 15.89
CA SER A 57 -6.65 24.55 14.85
C SER A 57 -7.52 23.41 15.40
N ALA A 58 -7.09 22.76 16.48
CA ALA A 58 -7.87 21.72 17.15
C ALA A 58 -9.03 22.30 17.97
N ALA A 59 -8.81 23.42 18.66
CA ALA A 59 -9.82 24.13 19.45
C ALA A 59 -10.97 24.68 18.61
N GLU A 60 -10.76 24.99 17.32
CA GLU A 60 -11.85 25.33 16.40
C GLU A 60 -12.86 24.19 16.21
N LYS A 61 -12.47 22.93 16.46
CA LYS A 61 -13.25 21.74 16.13
C LYS A 61 -13.99 21.14 17.32
N ILE A 62 -13.65 21.55 18.55
CA ILE A 62 -14.20 21.02 19.81
C ILE A 62 -14.33 22.12 20.85
N ASN A 63 -15.25 21.94 21.79
CA ASN A 63 -15.33 22.80 22.98
C ASN A 63 -15.35 21.91 24.22
N ILE A 64 -14.29 21.99 25.03
CA ILE A 64 -14.15 21.23 26.28
C ILE A 64 -14.77 22.05 27.42
N LYS A 65 -15.86 21.55 27.99
CA LYS A 65 -16.52 22.16 29.16
C LYS A 65 -15.95 21.70 30.50
N SER A 66 -15.27 20.55 30.51
CA SER A 66 -14.65 19.95 31.69
C SER A 66 -13.51 19.06 31.25
N THR A 67 -12.42 19.06 32.01
CA THR A 67 -11.21 18.29 31.68
C THR A 67 -11.28 16.83 32.13
N LYS A 68 -12.28 16.42 32.93
CA LYS A 68 -12.40 15.05 33.44
C LYS A 68 -12.48 14.00 32.33
N ASN A 69 -13.38 14.19 31.36
CA ASN A 69 -13.54 13.24 30.24
C ASN A 69 -12.33 13.23 29.30
N PRO A 70 -11.81 14.38 28.83
CA PRO A 70 -10.59 14.43 28.04
C PRO A 70 -9.38 13.76 28.72
N HIS A 71 -9.17 13.96 30.03
CA HIS A 71 -8.12 13.25 30.78
C HIS A 71 -8.33 11.74 30.77
N ALA A 72 -9.56 11.27 30.98
CA ALA A 72 -9.87 9.84 30.91
C ALA A 72 -9.64 9.25 29.51
N VAL A 73 -9.91 10.02 28.44
CA VAL A 73 -9.56 9.62 27.05
C VAL A 73 -8.04 9.51 26.89
N VAL A 74 -7.28 10.51 27.34
CA VAL A 74 -5.82 10.50 27.25
C VAL A 74 -5.22 9.35 28.06
N SER A 75 -5.73 9.09 29.26
CA SER A 75 -5.31 7.94 30.09
C SER A 75 -5.57 6.62 29.35
N LEU A 76 -6.78 6.43 28.81
CA LEU A 76 -7.12 5.23 28.05
C LEU A 76 -6.19 5.02 26.85
N LEU A 77 -5.79 6.08 26.15
CA LEU A 77 -4.82 6.00 25.06
C LEU A 77 -3.45 5.53 25.58
N ARG A 78 -2.97 6.05 26.71
CA ARG A 78 -1.71 5.60 27.33
C ARG A 78 -1.79 4.14 27.74
N ASP A 79 -2.90 3.71 28.33
CA ASP A 79 -3.13 2.33 28.74
C ASP A 79 -3.09 1.35 27.54
N HIS A 80 -3.39 1.84 26.33
CA HIS A 80 -3.29 1.09 25.08
C HIS A 80 -1.96 1.30 24.32
N GLY A 81 -0.94 1.83 25.01
CA GLY A 81 0.42 1.93 24.50
C GLY A 81 0.70 3.11 23.57
N PHE A 82 -0.15 4.15 23.57
CA PHE A 82 0.13 5.37 22.81
C PHE A 82 1.13 6.27 23.57
N GLY A 83 2.24 6.63 22.92
CA GLY A 83 3.18 7.62 23.45
C GLY A 83 2.65 9.06 23.34
N ASN A 84 3.23 10.00 24.10
CA ASN A 84 2.78 11.40 24.11
C ASN A 84 2.80 12.05 22.71
N THR A 85 3.82 11.77 21.89
CA THR A 85 3.91 12.28 20.52
C THR A 85 2.83 11.70 19.59
N GLN A 86 2.47 10.43 19.79
CA GLN A 86 1.39 9.77 19.06
C GLN A 86 0.02 10.32 19.46
N ILE A 87 -0.19 10.57 20.76
CA ILE A 87 -1.41 11.22 21.30
C ILE A 87 -1.53 12.62 20.72
N ALA A 88 -0.48 13.44 20.77
CA ALA A 88 -0.48 14.79 20.21
C ALA A 88 -0.86 14.79 18.72
N ARG A 89 -0.26 13.88 17.92
CA ARG A 89 -0.57 13.71 16.50
C ARG A 89 -2.02 13.28 16.26
N LEU A 90 -2.51 12.32 17.04
CA LEU A 90 -3.87 11.80 16.93
C LEU A 90 -4.91 12.88 17.26
N ILE A 91 -4.72 13.59 18.38
CA ILE A 91 -5.63 14.64 18.85
C ILE A 91 -5.60 15.85 17.91
N SER A 92 -4.44 16.27 17.41
CA SER A 92 -4.34 17.35 16.41
C SER A 92 -5.18 17.04 15.16
N ARG A 93 -5.15 15.80 14.67
CA ARG A 93 -5.95 15.36 13.51
C ARG A 93 -7.42 15.15 13.83
N ARG A 94 -7.74 14.63 15.02
CA ARG A 94 -9.09 14.25 15.44
C ARG A 94 -9.41 14.74 16.86
N PRO A 95 -9.60 16.05 17.08
CA PRO A 95 -9.83 16.58 18.42
C PRO A 95 -11.11 16.03 19.07
N LYS A 96 -12.12 15.69 18.24
CA LYS A 96 -13.39 15.09 18.69
C LYS A 96 -13.24 13.78 19.48
N LEU A 97 -12.08 13.11 19.40
CA LEU A 97 -11.81 11.94 20.24
C LEU A 97 -11.84 12.29 21.74
N LEU A 98 -11.43 13.50 22.13
CA LEU A 98 -11.48 13.96 23.53
C LEU A 98 -12.91 14.10 24.07
N LEU A 99 -13.90 14.18 23.19
CA LEU A 99 -15.32 14.26 23.54
C LEU A 99 -16.00 12.88 23.56
N ALA A 100 -15.31 11.83 23.11
CA ALA A 100 -15.86 10.48 23.13
C ALA A 100 -15.88 9.92 24.56
N SER A 101 -16.82 9.02 24.83
CA SER A 101 -16.86 8.27 26.10
C SER A 101 -15.75 7.20 26.10
N PRO A 102 -14.79 7.25 27.05
CA PRO A 102 -13.69 6.28 27.11
C PRO A 102 -14.20 4.83 27.17
N ASN A 103 -15.07 4.54 28.13
CA ASN A 103 -15.53 3.16 28.41
C ASN A 103 -16.62 2.67 27.46
N ARG A 104 -17.45 3.57 26.91
CA ARG A 104 -18.58 3.18 26.06
C ARG A 104 -18.26 3.17 24.57
N THR A 105 -17.27 3.95 24.14
CA THR A 105 -17.01 4.18 22.71
C THR A 105 -15.61 3.76 22.30
N LEU A 106 -14.58 4.18 23.04
CA LEU A 106 -13.19 3.95 22.64
C LEU A 106 -12.68 2.57 23.09
N LYS A 107 -12.86 2.23 24.37
CA LYS A 107 -12.41 0.95 24.93
C LYS A 107 -12.97 -0.25 24.14
N PRO A 108 -14.28 -0.34 23.82
CA PRO A 108 -14.79 -1.46 23.04
C PRO A 108 -14.15 -1.59 21.65
N LYS A 109 -13.71 -0.48 21.05
CA LYS A 109 -13.00 -0.52 19.75
C LYS A 109 -11.59 -1.06 19.92
N PHE A 110 -10.88 -0.63 20.95
CA PHE A 110 -9.57 -1.18 21.26
C PHE A 110 -9.64 -2.67 21.59
N ASP A 111 -10.60 -3.09 22.43
CA ASP A 111 -10.84 -4.49 22.75
C ASP A 111 -11.14 -5.30 21.48
N PHE A 112 -11.96 -4.77 20.57
CA PHE A 112 -12.22 -5.40 19.27
C PHE A 112 -10.94 -5.58 18.44
N TYR A 113 -10.10 -4.55 18.31
CA TYR A 113 -8.86 -4.65 17.54
C TYR A 113 -7.87 -5.62 18.17
N ALA A 114 -7.73 -5.59 19.51
CA ALA A 114 -6.92 -6.55 20.25
C ALA A 114 -7.41 -7.99 20.03
N SER A 115 -8.73 -8.23 20.03
CA SER A 115 -9.33 -9.56 19.79
C SER A 115 -9.02 -10.15 18.41
N ILE A 116 -8.59 -9.34 17.44
CA ILE A 116 -8.16 -9.78 16.11
C ILE A 116 -6.64 -9.67 15.91
N GLY A 117 -5.88 -9.54 17.00
CA GLY A 117 -4.40 -9.47 16.96
C GLY A 117 -3.83 -8.12 16.51
N LEU A 118 -4.63 -7.05 16.53
CA LEU A 118 -4.18 -5.70 16.23
C LEU A 118 -3.94 -4.92 17.53
N SER A 119 -2.70 -5.01 18.02
CA SER A 119 -2.20 -4.31 19.20
C SER A 119 -0.71 -3.98 19.02
N GLY A 120 -0.11 -3.28 19.98
CA GLY A 120 1.32 -2.96 19.99
C GLY A 120 1.73 -1.72 19.17
N PRO A 121 3.03 -1.40 19.16
CA PRO A 121 3.56 -0.14 18.59
C PRO A 121 3.23 0.06 17.10
N GLU A 122 3.26 -1.00 16.30
CA GLU A 122 2.92 -0.93 14.88
C GLU A 122 1.45 -0.56 14.66
N PHE A 123 0.57 -1.02 15.56
CA PHE A 123 -0.85 -0.71 15.50
C PHE A 123 -1.14 0.72 15.94
N THR A 124 -0.50 1.19 17.02
CA THR A 124 -0.67 2.57 17.50
C THR A 124 -0.19 3.59 16.46
N ASP A 125 0.96 3.35 15.82
CA ASP A 125 1.44 4.22 14.72
C ASP A 125 0.50 4.20 13.51
N MET A 126 -0.02 3.02 13.15
CA MET A 126 -1.02 2.89 12.10
C MET A 126 -2.29 3.70 12.40
N ILE A 127 -2.80 3.68 13.64
CA ILE A 127 -3.97 4.47 14.03
C ILE A 127 -3.70 5.97 13.88
N CYS A 128 -2.51 6.43 14.30
CA CYS A 128 -2.14 7.85 14.21
C CYS A 128 -2.08 8.37 12.77
N THR A 129 -1.76 7.49 11.81
CA THR A 129 -1.75 7.84 10.38
C THR A 129 -3.11 7.65 9.71
N ARG A 130 -3.99 6.80 10.26
CA ARG A 130 -5.26 6.39 9.66
C ARG A 130 -6.41 6.51 10.65
N ASP A 131 -7.06 7.66 10.64
CA ASP A 131 -8.15 8.01 11.56
C ASP A 131 -9.44 7.18 11.44
N ARG A 132 -9.61 6.38 10.38
CA ARG A 132 -10.85 5.65 10.10
C ARG A 132 -11.17 4.55 11.11
N PHE A 133 -10.19 4.08 11.90
CA PHE A 133 -10.40 3.05 12.93
C PHE A 133 -11.36 3.48 14.05
N PHE A 134 -11.52 4.78 14.30
CA PHE A 134 -12.44 5.26 15.33
C PHE A 134 -13.81 5.68 14.81
N ILE A 135 -14.04 5.65 13.49
CA ILE A 135 -15.25 6.23 12.90
C ILE A 135 -16.41 5.23 12.93
N TYR A 136 -16.15 3.97 12.54
CA TYR A 136 -17.23 3.04 12.24
C TYR A 136 -17.69 2.23 13.46
N SER A 137 -18.96 1.82 13.43
CA SER A 137 -19.58 0.97 14.46
C SER A 137 -18.99 -0.44 14.43
N ILE A 138 -18.72 -0.99 15.61
CA ILE A 138 -18.27 -2.38 15.78
C ILE A 138 -19.30 -3.34 15.15
N ASN A 139 -20.56 -3.25 15.60
CA ASN A 139 -21.60 -4.19 15.22
C ASN A 139 -22.11 -4.02 13.78
N ARG A 140 -22.14 -2.77 13.27
CA ARG A 140 -22.65 -2.50 11.91
C ARG A 140 -21.59 -2.52 10.81
N ARG A 141 -20.30 -2.50 11.17
CA ARG A 141 -19.21 -2.42 10.18
C ARG A 141 -18.06 -3.36 10.45
N LEU A 142 -17.40 -3.23 11.60
CA LEU A 142 -16.13 -3.94 11.84
C LEU A 142 -16.35 -5.45 11.97
N VAL A 143 -17.33 -5.88 12.76
CA VAL A 143 -17.68 -7.29 12.95
C VAL A 143 -18.22 -7.94 11.66
N PRO A 144 -19.16 -7.33 10.91
CA PRO A 144 -19.57 -7.86 9.61
C PRO A 144 -18.41 -8.06 8.63
N ASN A 145 -17.48 -7.11 8.54
CA ASN A 145 -16.30 -7.26 7.68
C ASN A 145 -15.37 -8.38 8.16
N LEU A 146 -15.13 -8.50 9.47
CA LEU A 146 -14.34 -9.60 10.02
C LEU A 146 -14.94 -10.96 9.68
N ARG A 147 -16.26 -11.11 9.87
CA ARG A 147 -16.98 -12.34 9.51
C ARG A 147 -16.87 -12.63 8.02
N HIS A 148 -17.05 -11.61 7.17
CA HIS A 148 -16.91 -11.77 5.73
C HIS A 148 -15.50 -12.24 5.34
N LEU A 149 -14.44 -11.65 5.91
CA LEU A 149 -13.07 -12.09 5.67
C LEU A 149 -12.86 -13.55 6.10
N ARG A 150 -13.30 -13.92 7.31
CA ARG A 150 -13.20 -15.29 7.81
C ARG A 150 -14.01 -16.30 7.00
N SER A 151 -15.09 -15.86 6.34
CA SER A 151 -15.87 -16.73 5.45
C SER A 151 -15.21 -16.98 4.09
N LEU A 152 -14.27 -16.11 3.67
CA LEU A 152 -13.60 -16.20 2.38
C LEU A 152 -12.24 -16.90 2.45
N PHE A 153 -11.51 -16.69 3.56
CA PHE A 153 -10.16 -17.21 3.71
C PHE A 153 -10.13 -18.46 4.60
N PRO A 154 -9.16 -19.36 4.38
CA PRO A 154 -8.90 -20.46 5.31
C PRO A 154 -8.61 -19.98 6.73
N SER A 155 -8.75 -20.88 7.71
CA SER A 155 -8.60 -20.55 9.14
C SER A 155 -7.20 -20.07 9.54
N ASP A 156 -6.16 -20.43 8.77
CA ASP A 156 -4.77 -20.02 9.00
C ASP A 156 -4.41 -18.66 8.37
N PHE A 157 -5.36 -17.98 7.73
CA PHE A 157 -5.12 -16.67 7.13
C PHE A 157 -4.86 -15.60 8.19
N ASP A 158 -3.70 -14.94 8.08
CA ASP A 158 -3.29 -13.84 8.95
C ASP A 158 -4.06 -12.54 8.64
N VAL A 159 -5.32 -12.50 9.11
CA VAL A 159 -6.18 -11.31 9.09
C VAL A 159 -5.47 -10.09 9.67
N PRO A 160 -4.82 -10.14 10.85
CA PRO A 160 -4.12 -8.97 11.38
C PRO A 160 -3.05 -8.43 10.42
N ALA A 161 -2.20 -9.27 9.83
CA ALA A 161 -1.20 -8.81 8.86
C ALA A 161 -1.83 -8.22 7.60
N ALA A 162 -2.92 -8.81 7.10
CA ALA A 162 -3.66 -8.27 5.97
C ALA A 162 -4.26 -6.89 6.30
N VAL A 163 -4.87 -6.71 7.47
CA VAL A 163 -5.47 -5.43 7.90
C VAL A 163 -4.41 -4.36 8.16
N ARG A 164 -3.25 -4.71 8.75
CA ARG A 164 -2.12 -3.77 8.91
C ARG A 164 -1.68 -3.21 7.56
N ARG A 165 -1.65 -4.07 6.54
CA ARG A 165 -1.30 -3.69 5.17
C ARG A 165 -2.42 -2.90 4.49
N PHE A 166 -3.67 -3.32 4.66
CA PHE A 166 -4.85 -2.71 4.06
C PHE A 166 -5.97 -2.52 5.06
N PRO A 167 -5.96 -1.42 5.83
CA PRO A 167 -7.01 -1.11 6.81
C PRO A 167 -8.43 -1.08 6.24
N ALA A 168 -8.55 -0.79 4.94
CA ALA A 168 -9.82 -0.83 4.21
C ALA A 168 -10.55 -2.19 4.37
N LEU A 169 -9.83 -3.30 4.59
CA LEU A 169 -10.43 -4.61 4.83
C LEU A 169 -11.39 -4.61 6.02
N ILE A 170 -11.11 -3.84 7.07
CA ILE A 170 -11.94 -3.80 8.28
C ILE A 170 -12.80 -2.55 8.38
N VAL A 171 -12.33 -1.39 7.88
CA VAL A 171 -13.03 -0.11 8.06
C VAL A 171 -13.96 0.27 6.91
N SER A 172 -13.75 -0.26 5.70
CA SER A 172 -14.59 0.05 4.53
C SER A 172 -15.87 -0.77 4.50
N ASN A 173 -16.80 -0.56 3.57
CA ASN A 173 -18.02 -1.37 3.48
C ASN A 173 -17.79 -2.71 2.75
N LEU A 174 -16.71 -3.40 3.10
CA LEU A 174 -16.20 -4.57 2.36
C LEU A 174 -17.31 -5.60 2.16
N GLN A 175 -17.96 -6.03 3.24
CA GLN A 175 -19.03 -7.03 3.21
C GLN A 175 -20.18 -6.70 2.25
N LYS A 176 -20.43 -5.41 1.95
CA LYS A 176 -21.44 -4.99 0.97
C LYS A 176 -20.89 -4.91 -0.47
N VAL A 177 -19.65 -4.47 -0.65
CA VAL A 177 -19.11 -4.12 -1.99
C VAL A 177 -18.33 -5.26 -2.65
N SER A 178 -17.56 -6.04 -1.89
CA SER A 178 -16.75 -7.11 -2.47
C SER A 178 -17.54 -8.24 -3.10
N PRO A 179 -18.75 -8.65 -2.64
CA PRO A 179 -19.48 -9.75 -3.28
C PRO A 179 -19.76 -9.50 -4.77
N VAL A 180 -20.06 -8.25 -5.16
CA VAL A 180 -20.31 -7.91 -6.57
C VAL A 180 -19.03 -8.00 -7.40
N GLY A 181 -17.91 -7.50 -6.88
CA GLY A 181 -16.60 -7.60 -7.54
C GLY A 181 -16.12 -9.05 -7.65
N ILE A 182 -16.28 -9.83 -6.59
CA ILE A 182 -15.95 -11.26 -6.53
C ILE A 182 -16.78 -12.03 -7.55
N LYS A 183 -18.11 -11.84 -7.56
CA LYS A 183 -18.99 -12.46 -8.55
C LYS A 183 -18.55 -12.11 -9.97
N THR A 184 -18.29 -10.82 -10.23
CA THR A 184 -17.85 -10.37 -11.56
C THR A 184 -16.54 -11.04 -11.98
N LEU A 185 -15.58 -11.23 -11.08
CA LEU A 185 -14.35 -11.96 -11.40
C LEU A 185 -14.60 -13.44 -11.73
N ARG A 186 -15.52 -14.09 -11.00
CA ARG A 186 -15.93 -15.47 -11.29
C ARG A 186 -16.63 -15.58 -12.64
N ASP A 187 -17.53 -14.64 -12.95
CA ASP A 187 -18.22 -14.57 -14.25
C ASP A 187 -17.21 -14.45 -15.40
N PHE A 188 -16.04 -13.85 -15.16
CA PHE A 188 -14.94 -13.72 -16.09
C PHE A 188 -13.94 -14.90 -16.04
N GLY A 189 -14.22 -15.96 -15.29
CA GLY A 189 -13.39 -17.17 -15.23
C GLY A 189 -12.17 -17.09 -14.31
N ALA A 190 -12.08 -16.09 -13.43
CA ALA A 190 -10.95 -15.99 -12.49
C ALA A 190 -11.02 -17.10 -11.42
N PRO A 191 -9.91 -17.84 -11.17
CA PRO A 191 -9.88 -18.87 -10.13
C PRO A 191 -10.10 -18.30 -8.72
N GLU A 192 -10.68 -19.08 -7.82
CA GLU A 192 -10.94 -18.63 -6.45
C GLU A 192 -9.65 -18.19 -5.73
N ALA A 193 -8.55 -18.95 -5.88
CA ALA A 193 -7.25 -18.60 -5.31
C ALA A 193 -6.74 -17.22 -5.80
N SER A 194 -7.00 -16.89 -7.06
CA SER A 194 -6.67 -15.59 -7.65
C SER A 194 -7.49 -14.46 -7.02
N ILE A 195 -8.80 -14.67 -6.86
CA ILE A 195 -9.71 -13.71 -6.23
C ILE A 195 -9.30 -13.45 -4.76
N LEU A 196 -9.00 -14.50 -4.00
CA LEU A 196 -8.54 -14.38 -2.62
C LEU A 196 -7.20 -13.64 -2.53
N LYS A 197 -6.25 -13.93 -3.43
CA LYS A 197 -4.98 -13.20 -3.53
C LYS A 197 -5.20 -11.72 -3.84
N LEU A 198 -6.15 -11.39 -4.71
CA LEU A 198 -6.51 -10.01 -5.02
C LEU A 198 -7.14 -9.31 -3.81
N LEU A 199 -8.03 -9.97 -3.07
CA LEU A 199 -8.66 -9.41 -1.88
C LEU A 199 -7.63 -9.13 -0.77
N ALA A 200 -6.71 -10.07 -0.52
CA ALA A 200 -5.66 -9.91 0.49
C ALA A 200 -4.60 -8.86 0.09
N GLY A 201 -4.29 -8.77 -1.21
CA GLY A 201 -3.21 -7.93 -1.73
C GLY A 201 -3.62 -6.55 -2.24
N TYR A 202 -4.87 -6.39 -2.67
CA TYR A 202 -5.38 -5.19 -3.36
C TYR A 202 -6.91 -5.02 -3.16
N PRO A 203 -7.41 -5.01 -1.92
CA PRO A 203 -8.85 -5.01 -1.64
C PRO A 203 -9.60 -3.84 -2.27
N THR A 204 -8.92 -2.69 -2.43
CA THR A 204 -9.49 -1.50 -3.06
C THR A 204 -9.95 -1.73 -4.50
N CYS A 205 -9.34 -2.67 -5.23
CA CYS A 205 -9.76 -3.01 -6.59
C CYS A 205 -11.17 -3.64 -6.61
N LEU A 206 -11.52 -4.40 -5.58
CA LEU A 206 -12.84 -5.01 -5.40
C LEU A 206 -13.88 -4.07 -4.79
N MET A 207 -13.45 -2.89 -4.38
CA MET A 207 -14.31 -1.86 -3.79
C MET A 207 -14.70 -0.76 -4.79
N LYS A 208 -14.24 -0.88 -6.05
CA LYS A 208 -14.61 0.02 -7.15
C LYS A 208 -16.03 -0.27 -7.62
N CYS A 209 -16.61 0.66 -8.39
CA CYS A 209 -17.94 0.41 -8.91
C CYS A 209 -17.91 -0.79 -9.89
N PRO A 210 -19.01 -1.56 -10.03
CA PRO A 210 -19.02 -2.75 -10.87
C PRO A 210 -18.70 -2.48 -12.34
N LYS A 211 -19.05 -1.29 -12.85
CA LYS A 211 -18.74 -0.85 -14.22
C LYS A 211 -17.22 -0.76 -14.45
N GLU A 212 -16.50 -0.06 -13.57
CA GLU A 212 -15.02 0.06 -13.63
C GLU A 212 -14.33 -1.31 -13.61
N ILE A 213 -14.83 -2.24 -12.78
CA ILE A 213 -14.30 -3.61 -12.69
C ILE A 213 -14.49 -4.34 -14.02
N ARG A 214 -15.71 -4.32 -14.58
CA ARG A 214 -16.03 -4.99 -15.86
C ARG A 214 -15.22 -4.43 -17.02
N GLU A 215 -15.14 -3.11 -17.14
CA GLU A 215 -14.36 -2.44 -18.19
C GLU A 215 -12.88 -2.80 -18.10
N SER A 216 -12.31 -2.86 -16.91
CA SER A 216 -10.90 -3.23 -16.71
C SER A 216 -10.63 -4.71 -17.00
N LEU A 217 -11.57 -5.60 -16.68
CA LEU A 217 -11.48 -7.02 -17.02
C LEU A 217 -11.58 -7.24 -18.54
N ALA A 218 -12.57 -6.61 -19.20
CA ALA A 218 -12.73 -6.69 -20.64
C ALA A 218 -11.50 -6.15 -21.37
N ALA A 219 -10.96 -5.01 -20.93
CA ALA A 219 -9.75 -4.45 -21.51
C ALA A 219 -8.51 -5.35 -21.29
N ALA A 220 -8.40 -6.02 -20.14
CA ALA A 220 -7.32 -6.98 -19.90
C ALA A 220 -7.40 -8.16 -20.87
N MET A 221 -8.59 -8.73 -21.06
CA MET A 221 -8.81 -9.86 -21.98
C MET A 221 -8.61 -9.46 -23.44
N ALA A 222 -9.03 -8.25 -23.83
CA ALA A 222 -8.78 -7.71 -25.17
C ALA A 222 -7.27 -7.54 -25.48
N MET A 223 -6.43 -7.39 -24.44
CA MET A 223 -4.96 -7.40 -24.57
C MET A 223 -4.35 -8.81 -24.54
N GLY A 224 -5.17 -9.87 -24.52
CA GLY A 224 -4.72 -11.26 -24.50
C GLY A 224 -4.45 -11.83 -23.10
N ALA A 225 -4.94 -11.19 -22.03
CA ALA A 225 -4.85 -11.75 -20.68
C ALA A 225 -5.80 -12.94 -20.51
N ASP A 226 -5.27 -14.08 -20.06
CA ASP A 226 -6.05 -15.26 -19.71
C ASP A 226 -6.45 -15.21 -18.22
N SER A 227 -7.75 -15.09 -17.96
CA SER A 227 -8.31 -14.99 -16.60
C SER A 227 -8.12 -16.24 -15.75
N SER A 228 -7.91 -17.40 -16.38
CA SER A 228 -7.62 -18.65 -15.67
C SER A 228 -6.23 -18.68 -15.04
N LYS A 229 -5.29 -17.83 -15.52
CA LYS A 229 -3.91 -17.84 -15.04
C LYS A 229 -3.76 -17.05 -13.74
N PRO A 230 -2.94 -17.52 -12.78
CA PRO A 230 -2.67 -16.78 -11.55
C PRO A 230 -2.07 -15.38 -11.74
N ASN A 231 -1.44 -15.11 -12.88
CA ASN A 231 -0.89 -13.78 -13.19
C ASN A 231 -1.95 -12.75 -13.58
N PHE A 232 -3.15 -13.20 -13.98
CA PHE A 232 -4.24 -12.32 -14.38
C PHE A 232 -4.57 -11.26 -13.33
N VAL A 233 -4.51 -11.62 -12.05
CA VAL A 233 -4.78 -10.67 -10.96
C VAL A 233 -3.82 -9.48 -10.97
N HIS A 234 -2.57 -9.69 -11.38
CA HIS A 234 -1.60 -8.62 -11.50
C HIS A 234 -1.90 -7.75 -12.72
N VAL A 235 -2.30 -8.35 -13.85
CA VAL A 235 -2.76 -7.61 -15.04
C VAL A 235 -3.94 -6.71 -14.65
N PHE A 236 -4.98 -7.31 -14.08
CA PHE A 236 -6.20 -6.63 -13.64
C PHE A 236 -5.88 -5.48 -12.67
N VAL A 237 -5.00 -5.69 -11.69
CA VAL A 237 -4.59 -4.63 -10.75
C VAL A 237 -3.96 -3.44 -11.47
N VAL A 238 -3.14 -3.67 -12.50
CA VAL A 238 -2.57 -2.57 -13.29
C VAL A 238 -3.63 -1.87 -14.12
N MET A 239 -4.56 -2.62 -14.73
CA MET A 239 -5.68 -2.03 -15.48
C MET A 239 -6.55 -1.13 -14.60
N MET A 240 -6.80 -1.53 -13.36
CA MET A 240 -7.57 -0.76 -12.38
C MET A 240 -6.82 0.47 -11.84
N LYS A 241 -5.49 0.42 -11.75
CA LYS A 241 -4.68 1.46 -11.09
C LYS A 241 -4.10 2.50 -12.05
N VAL A 242 -3.83 2.11 -13.29
CA VAL A 242 -3.21 2.97 -14.30
C VAL A 242 -4.28 3.26 -15.35
N PRO A 243 -4.78 4.49 -15.45
CA PRO A 243 -5.79 4.86 -16.44
C PRO A 243 -5.34 4.59 -17.88
N THR A 244 -6.29 4.35 -18.79
CA THR A 244 -6.01 4.03 -20.19
C THR A 244 -5.05 5.03 -20.88
N PRO A 245 -5.24 6.36 -20.76
CA PRO A 245 -4.32 7.32 -21.40
C PRO A 245 -2.88 7.19 -20.90
N GLU A 246 -2.69 6.95 -19.59
CA GLU A 246 -1.37 6.77 -19.01
C GLU A 246 -0.75 5.43 -19.41
N ARG A 247 -1.54 4.36 -19.57
CA ARG A 247 -1.04 3.09 -20.11
C ARG A 247 -0.58 3.24 -21.56
N GLU A 248 -1.35 3.90 -22.41
CA GLU A 248 -0.96 4.11 -23.82
C GLU A 248 0.28 4.99 -23.92
N ARG A 249 0.38 6.05 -23.11
CA ARG A 249 1.60 6.88 -23.02
C ARG A 249 2.83 6.04 -22.64
N ARG A 250 2.68 5.09 -21.70
CA ARG A 250 3.77 4.17 -21.31
C ARG A 250 4.10 3.18 -22.41
N ILE A 251 3.12 2.64 -23.14
CA ILE A 251 3.35 1.78 -24.30
C ILE A 251 4.12 2.55 -25.37
N GLN A 252 3.71 3.77 -25.70
CA GLN A 252 4.41 4.61 -26.67
C GLN A 252 5.84 4.92 -26.26
N ASN A 253 6.13 4.98 -24.95
CA ASN A 253 7.48 5.13 -24.46
C ASN A 253 8.39 3.97 -24.89
N TYR A 254 7.91 2.73 -24.78
CA TYR A 254 8.64 1.56 -25.26
C TYR A 254 8.83 1.60 -26.79
N VAL A 255 7.79 2.02 -27.52
CA VAL A 255 7.87 2.15 -28.99
C VAL A 255 8.97 3.14 -29.41
N ARG A 256 9.08 4.28 -28.72
CA ARG A 256 10.17 5.25 -28.94
C ARG A 256 11.56 4.67 -28.64
N MET A 257 11.65 3.64 -27.81
CA MET A 257 12.89 2.92 -27.50
C MET A 257 13.11 1.70 -28.41
N GLY A 258 12.38 1.59 -29.53
CA GLY A 258 12.57 0.54 -30.54
C GLY A 258 11.85 -0.77 -30.25
N TRP A 259 10.89 -0.81 -29.32
CA TRP A 259 10.08 -2.00 -29.05
C TRP A 259 8.84 -2.00 -29.95
N SER A 260 8.39 -3.16 -30.44
CA SER A 260 7.07 -3.25 -31.10
C SER A 260 5.94 -3.21 -30.09
N ARG A 261 4.77 -2.71 -30.49
CA ARG A 261 3.59 -2.63 -29.61
C ARG A 261 3.17 -4.02 -29.14
N GLU A 262 3.24 -5.00 -30.02
CA GLU A 262 2.92 -6.41 -29.78
C GLU A 262 3.85 -7.00 -28.72
N MET A 263 5.16 -6.69 -28.80
CA MET A 263 6.12 -7.09 -27.79
C MET A 263 5.82 -6.47 -26.43
N VAL A 264 5.44 -5.19 -26.40
CA VAL A 264 5.08 -4.48 -25.16
C VAL A 264 3.85 -5.10 -24.50
N ILE A 265 2.82 -5.42 -25.28
CA ILE A 265 1.62 -6.11 -24.79
C ILE A 265 2.00 -7.50 -24.25
N ARG A 266 2.80 -8.27 -24.99
CA ARG A 266 3.27 -9.59 -24.57
C ARG A 266 4.01 -9.55 -23.23
N ILE A 267 4.95 -8.63 -23.05
CA ILE A 267 5.67 -8.49 -21.77
C ILE A 267 4.78 -7.96 -20.65
N PHE A 268 3.76 -7.18 -20.96
CA PHE A 268 2.78 -6.70 -19.98
C PHE A 268 1.94 -7.87 -19.44
N ILE A 269 1.46 -8.75 -20.31
CA ILE A 269 0.72 -9.95 -19.89
C ILE A 269 1.59 -10.89 -19.06
N GLN A 270 2.89 -10.98 -19.35
CA GLN A 270 3.84 -11.77 -18.55
C GLN A 270 4.22 -11.09 -17.23
N HIS A 271 4.47 -9.78 -17.24
CA HIS A 271 4.91 -9.00 -16.09
C HIS A 271 4.24 -7.61 -16.07
N PRO A 272 3.04 -7.51 -15.48
CA PRO A 272 2.20 -6.30 -15.56
C PRO A 272 2.85 -5.02 -15.01
N TYR A 273 3.80 -5.18 -14.08
CA TYR A 273 4.48 -4.06 -13.45
C TYR A 273 5.43 -3.31 -14.39
N CYS A 274 5.71 -3.83 -15.60
CA CYS A 274 6.42 -3.07 -16.64
C CYS A 274 5.65 -1.82 -17.07
N LEU A 275 4.31 -1.85 -17.03
CA LEU A 275 3.45 -0.69 -17.28
C LEU A 275 2.99 0.01 -16.00
N SER A 276 3.37 -0.48 -14.82
CA SER A 276 3.18 0.25 -13.54
C SER A 276 4.34 1.17 -13.19
N SER A 277 5.54 0.87 -13.69
CA SER A 277 6.75 1.67 -13.48
C SER A 277 6.66 3.00 -14.25
N SER A 278 7.36 4.03 -13.76
CA SER A 278 7.45 5.31 -14.49
C SER A 278 8.26 5.15 -15.78
N SER A 279 7.92 5.94 -16.80
CA SER A 279 8.64 6.00 -18.07
C SER A 279 10.14 6.21 -17.86
N GLU A 280 10.49 7.20 -17.04
CA GLU A 280 11.88 7.53 -16.69
C GLU A 280 12.65 6.33 -16.12
N LYS A 281 12.02 5.54 -15.25
CA LYS A 281 12.66 4.36 -14.66
C LYS A 281 12.91 3.29 -15.71
N VAL A 282 11.94 3.04 -16.59
CA VAL A 282 12.07 2.08 -17.67
C VAL A 282 13.17 2.51 -18.64
N GLU A 283 13.17 3.77 -19.05
CA GLU A 283 14.20 4.34 -19.94
C GLU A 283 15.60 4.17 -19.38
N LYS A 284 15.80 4.52 -18.10
CA LYS A 284 17.07 4.33 -17.40
C LYS A 284 17.53 2.87 -17.41
N ASN A 285 16.62 1.93 -17.21
CA ASN A 285 16.92 0.50 -17.25
C ASN A 285 17.23 0.01 -18.67
N VAL A 286 16.43 0.39 -19.67
CA VAL A 286 16.63 0.04 -21.09
C VAL A 286 17.98 0.57 -21.57
N LYS A 287 18.26 1.86 -21.33
CA LYS A 287 19.53 2.50 -21.67
C LYS A 287 20.71 1.78 -21.03
N PHE A 288 20.62 1.46 -19.73
CA PHE A 288 21.69 0.74 -19.04
C PHE A 288 22.00 -0.60 -19.69
N PHE A 289 21.00 -1.44 -19.97
CA PHE A 289 21.24 -2.76 -20.56
C PHE A 289 21.70 -2.67 -22.02
N ALA A 290 21.20 -1.71 -22.80
CA ALA A 290 21.66 -1.47 -24.15
C ALA A 290 23.14 -1.04 -24.17
N GLU A 291 23.53 -0.05 -23.36
CA GLU A 291 24.89 0.50 -23.36
C GLU A 291 25.91 -0.43 -22.70
N LYS A 292 25.54 -1.13 -21.61
CA LYS A 292 26.50 -1.92 -20.82
C LYS A 292 26.60 -3.37 -21.24
N LEU A 293 25.55 -3.93 -21.83
CA LEU A 293 25.48 -5.35 -22.20
C LEU A 293 25.10 -5.58 -23.66
N ASN A 294 24.90 -4.52 -24.45
CA ASN A 294 24.45 -4.60 -25.84
C ASN A 294 23.14 -5.40 -26.01
N TRP A 295 22.24 -5.32 -25.02
CA TRP A 295 20.95 -6.01 -25.06
C TRP A 295 19.91 -5.15 -25.75
N GLY A 296 19.33 -5.68 -26.82
CA GLY A 296 18.16 -5.11 -27.49
C GLY A 296 16.82 -5.52 -26.86
N PRO A 297 15.69 -5.02 -27.40
CA PRO A 297 14.34 -5.34 -26.94
C PRO A 297 14.06 -6.83 -26.79
N GLU A 298 14.43 -7.65 -27.79
CA GLU A 298 14.19 -9.10 -27.75
C GLU A 298 14.82 -9.77 -26.53
N LYS A 299 16.09 -9.47 -26.24
CA LYS A 299 16.82 -10.05 -25.10
C LYS A 299 16.21 -9.64 -23.77
N MET A 300 15.80 -8.37 -23.64
CA MET A 300 15.15 -7.87 -22.42
C MET A 300 13.73 -8.39 -22.26
N SER A 301 13.00 -8.58 -23.37
CA SER A 301 11.62 -9.05 -23.37
C SER A 301 11.47 -10.48 -22.86
N ALA A 302 12.52 -11.30 -22.99
CA ALA A 302 12.59 -12.63 -22.39
C ALA A 302 12.61 -12.59 -20.84
N SER A 303 12.83 -11.43 -20.22
CA SER A 303 12.84 -11.25 -18.77
C SER A 303 12.33 -9.86 -18.39
N PRO A 304 11.03 -9.60 -18.56
CA PRO A 304 10.46 -8.25 -18.47
C PRO A 304 10.50 -7.65 -17.05
N VAL A 305 10.79 -8.48 -16.05
CA VAL A 305 11.07 -8.04 -14.68
C VAL A 305 12.19 -7.01 -14.62
N LEU A 306 13.22 -7.14 -15.48
CA LEU A 306 14.37 -6.23 -15.57
C LEU A 306 13.93 -4.76 -15.63
N LEU A 307 12.90 -4.47 -16.41
CA LEU A 307 12.39 -3.12 -16.68
C LEU A 307 11.80 -2.45 -15.42
N SER A 308 11.41 -3.25 -14.43
CA SER A 308 10.81 -2.78 -13.17
C SER A 308 11.77 -2.79 -11.97
N LEU A 309 12.99 -3.31 -12.13
CA LEU A 309 13.97 -3.37 -11.04
C LEU A 309 14.50 -1.97 -10.68
N SER A 310 15.01 -1.82 -9.46
CA SER A 310 15.75 -0.62 -9.08
C SER A 310 17.12 -0.61 -9.75
N LEU A 311 17.40 0.43 -10.53
CA LEU A 311 18.71 0.62 -11.15
C LEU A 311 19.81 0.69 -10.10
N ALA A 312 19.69 1.67 -9.18
CA ALA A 312 20.67 1.95 -8.14
C ALA A 312 20.83 0.80 -7.14
N ARG A 313 19.73 0.28 -6.60
CA ARG A 313 19.79 -0.69 -5.47
C ARG A 313 19.97 -2.14 -5.89
N ARG A 314 19.89 -2.45 -7.19
CA ARG A 314 19.90 -3.84 -7.65
C ARG A 314 20.65 -4.07 -8.93
N ILE A 315 20.33 -3.34 -10.01
CA ILE A 315 20.96 -3.60 -11.30
C ILE A 315 22.45 -3.24 -11.23
N ILE A 316 22.80 -2.04 -10.77
CA ILE A 316 24.19 -1.57 -10.70
C ILE A 316 25.06 -2.43 -9.76
N PRO A 317 24.69 -2.71 -8.50
CA PRO A 317 25.49 -3.54 -7.61
C PRO A 317 25.77 -4.93 -8.20
N ARG A 318 24.75 -5.54 -8.82
CA ARG A 318 24.89 -6.87 -9.42
C ARG A 318 25.71 -6.85 -10.70
N PHE A 319 25.54 -5.84 -11.54
CA PHE A 319 26.37 -5.64 -12.73
C PHE A 319 27.84 -5.52 -12.35
N SER A 320 28.16 -4.71 -11.33
CA SER A 320 29.53 -4.51 -10.83
C SER A 320 30.22 -5.81 -10.40
N VAL A 321 29.47 -6.73 -9.78
CA VAL A 321 29.99 -8.05 -9.39
C VAL A 321 30.14 -8.94 -10.62
N VAL A 322 29.07 -9.06 -11.42
CA VAL A 322 29.05 -9.94 -12.60
C VAL A 322 30.13 -9.55 -13.61
N LYS A 323 30.35 -8.25 -13.84
CA LYS A 323 31.35 -7.75 -14.78
C LYS A 323 32.77 -8.11 -14.35
N ARG A 324 33.08 -7.98 -13.06
CA ARG A 324 34.40 -8.39 -12.51
C ARG A 324 34.62 -9.89 -12.64
N LEU A 325 33.59 -10.69 -12.35
CA LEU A 325 33.68 -12.14 -12.53
C LEU A 325 33.88 -12.51 -14.01
N GLU A 326 33.25 -11.78 -14.93
CA GLU A 326 33.44 -11.95 -16.38
C GLU A 326 34.89 -11.65 -16.78
N GLU A 327 35.43 -10.50 -16.37
CA GLU A 327 36.80 -10.07 -16.66
C GLU A 327 37.87 -11.02 -16.12
N LYS A 328 37.58 -11.72 -15.02
CA LYS A 328 38.46 -12.71 -14.41
C LYS A 328 38.22 -14.14 -14.90
N GLY A 329 37.31 -14.34 -15.85
CA GLY A 329 36.98 -15.66 -16.40
C GLY A 329 36.31 -16.61 -15.40
N LEU A 330 35.73 -16.09 -14.31
CA LEU A 330 35.10 -16.88 -13.24
C LEU A 330 33.62 -17.16 -13.48
N LEU A 331 33.04 -16.63 -14.56
CA LEU A 331 31.67 -16.92 -14.95
C LEU A 331 31.59 -18.24 -15.74
N LYS A 332 30.79 -19.18 -15.24
CA LYS A 332 30.50 -20.45 -15.94
C LYS A 332 29.60 -20.27 -17.17
N VAL A 333 28.87 -19.16 -17.25
CA VAL A 333 27.92 -18.86 -18.32
C VAL A 333 28.00 -17.38 -18.67
N PRO A 334 27.69 -16.99 -19.93
CA PRO A 334 27.63 -15.59 -20.31
C PRO A 334 26.65 -14.79 -19.43
N VAL A 335 26.90 -13.49 -19.33
CA VAL A 335 26.01 -12.57 -18.61
C VAL A 335 24.60 -12.68 -19.16
N ASN A 336 23.63 -12.91 -18.28
CA ASN A 336 22.26 -13.15 -18.67
C ASN A 336 21.26 -12.53 -17.68
N PRO A 337 19.99 -12.33 -18.09
CA PRO A 337 18.97 -11.68 -17.26
C PRO A 337 18.78 -12.27 -15.86
N ASN A 338 18.96 -13.59 -15.69
CA ASN A 338 18.72 -14.29 -14.43
C ASN A 338 19.60 -13.73 -13.29
N MET A 339 20.82 -13.31 -13.60
CA MET A 339 21.77 -12.71 -12.65
C MET A 339 21.20 -11.45 -11.97
N PHE A 340 20.34 -10.70 -12.67
CA PHE A 340 19.73 -9.47 -12.14
C PHE A 340 18.40 -9.73 -11.42
N ILE A 341 17.63 -10.73 -11.85
CA ILE A 341 16.27 -10.99 -11.34
C ILE A 341 16.22 -12.00 -10.18
N MET A 342 17.23 -12.85 -10.01
CA MET A 342 17.23 -13.87 -8.95
C MET A 342 17.19 -13.27 -7.54
N VAL A 343 16.67 -14.02 -6.58
CA VAL A 343 16.56 -13.55 -5.19
C VAL A 343 17.93 -13.20 -4.58
N GLU A 344 17.94 -12.23 -3.66
CA GLU A 344 19.15 -11.66 -3.05
C GLU A 344 20.07 -12.71 -2.44
N LYS A 345 19.50 -13.59 -1.61
CA LYS A 345 20.23 -14.69 -0.96
C LYS A 345 20.99 -15.53 -1.98
N ARG A 346 20.32 -15.95 -3.05
CA ARG A 346 20.92 -16.76 -4.12
C ARG A 346 21.99 -16.00 -4.89
N PHE A 347 21.79 -14.71 -5.17
CA PHE A 347 22.80 -13.90 -5.84
C PHE A 347 24.08 -13.82 -4.99
N ARG A 348 23.95 -13.50 -3.69
CA ARG A 348 25.08 -13.45 -2.77
C ARG A 348 25.81 -14.78 -2.69
N GLU A 349 25.09 -15.88 -2.45
CA GLU A 349 25.68 -17.21 -2.36
C GLU A 349 26.46 -17.62 -3.63
N VAL A 350 25.89 -17.37 -4.82
CA VAL A 350 26.46 -17.86 -6.07
C VAL A 350 27.58 -16.98 -6.60
N TYR A 351 27.44 -15.66 -6.52
CA TYR A 351 28.35 -14.72 -7.18
C TYR A 351 29.25 -13.94 -6.21
N VAL A 352 28.86 -13.78 -4.95
CA VAL A 352 29.65 -13.05 -3.95
C VAL A 352 30.43 -14.03 -3.08
N GLU A 353 29.76 -14.84 -2.29
CA GLU A 353 30.38 -15.68 -1.25
C GLU A 353 31.35 -16.71 -1.83
N ARG A 354 31.02 -17.35 -2.96
CA ARG A 354 31.89 -18.34 -3.61
C ARG A 354 33.15 -17.74 -4.23
N ASN A 355 33.18 -16.43 -4.45
CA ASN A 355 34.29 -15.76 -5.12
C ASN A 355 35.02 -14.78 -4.21
N LYS A 356 34.58 -14.58 -2.95
CA LYS A 356 35.14 -13.56 -2.05
C LYS A 356 36.59 -13.83 -1.65
N GLU A 357 37.00 -15.09 -1.58
CA GLU A 357 38.38 -15.47 -1.27
C GLU A 357 39.31 -15.20 -2.46
N MET A 358 38.83 -15.48 -3.68
CA MET A 358 39.58 -15.24 -4.92
C MET A 358 39.56 -13.77 -5.35
N LEU A 359 38.48 -13.03 -5.02
CA LEU A 359 38.29 -11.63 -5.36
C LEU A 359 37.66 -10.85 -4.18
N PRO A 360 38.44 -10.53 -3.14
CA PRO A 360 37.94 -9.77 -1.98
C PRO A 360 37.32 -8.42 -2.34
N GLU A 361 37.74 -7.82 -3.45
CA GLU A 361 37.20 -6.58 -4.02
C GLU A 361 35.72 -6.65 -4.45
N ILE A 362 35.17 -7.85 -4.64
CA ILE A 362 33.73 -8.05 -4.93
C ILE A 362 32.86 -7.56 -3.77
N LEU A 363 33.32 -7.71 -2.52
CA LEU A 363 32.59 -7.24 -1.35
C LEU A 363 32.46 -5.71 -1.35
N LYS A 364 33.55 -5.00 -1.68
CA LYS A 364 33.53 -3.54 -1.85
C LYS A 364 32.60 -3.10 -2.99
N ALA A 365 32.61 -3.83 -4.10
CA ALA A 365 31.75 -3.54 -5.25
C ALA A 365 30.25 -3.74 -4.95
N TYR A 366 29.92 -4.72 -4.09
CA TYR A 366 28.55 -5.06 -3.75
C TYR A 366 27.97 -4.20 -2.63
N ASP A 367 28.74 -3.96 -1.57
CA ASP A 367 28.27 -3.22 -0.39
C ASP A 367 28.50 -1.70 -0.53
N GLY A 368 29.40 -1.25 -1.40
CA GLY A 368 29.62 0.18 -1.70
C GLY A 368 28.46 0.88 -2.45
N ASN A 369 27.42 0.14 -2.85
CA ASN A 369 26.25 0.65 -3.58
C ASN A 369 24.89 0.16 -3.00
N ALA A 370 24.88 -0.44 -1.80
CA ALA A 370 23.70 -1.11 -1.22
C ALA A 370 22.71 -0.18 -0.49
#